data_AF-A0AAD7UV02-F1
#
_entry.id   AF-A0AAD7UV02-F1
#
_cell.length_a   1.000
_cell.length_b   1.000
_cell.length_c   1.000
_cell.angle_alpha   90.00
_cell.angle_beta   90.00
_cell.angle_gamma   90.00
#
_symmetry.space_group_name_H-M   'P 1'
#
loop_
_entity.id
_entity.type
_entity.pdbx_description
1 polymer ?
#
loop_
_entity_poly.entity_id
_entity_poly.type
_entity_poly.pdbx_seq_one_letter_code
_entity_poly.pdbx_strand_id
1 'polypeptide(L)'
;MKSTILRLARSTSAPPPLPKFFKDTNISLAHFMVRGQVISLYRDILRCTKGLDKQSAREIRDFARADFERYRNERDLDKIRSLLSSGKQQMHSLKASVDLAHASR
;
A
#
# COMPACT_ATOMS: atom_id res chain seq x y z
N MET A 1 2.81 38.34 -50.33
CA MET A 1 3.28 37.07 -49.73
C MET A 1 3.46 37.32 -48.24
N LYS A 2 2.51 36.88 -47.39
CA LYS A 2 2.56 37.13 -45.94
C LYS A 2 3.15 35.89 -45.27
N SER A 3 4.38 35.98 -44.77
CA SER A 3 5.08 34.91 -44.06
C SER A 3 4.54 34.81 -42.64
N THR A 4 3.74 33.77 -42.38
CA THR A 4 3.28 33.43 -41.03
C THR A 4 4.42 32.73 -40.30
N ILE A 5 5.08 33.43 -39.39
CA ILE A 5 6.05 32.83 -38.47
C ILE A 5 5.27 31.99 -37.46
N LEU A 6 5.39 30.66 -37.56
CA LEU A 6 4.90 29.73 -36.56
C LEU A 6 5.70 29.91 -35.27
N ARG A 7 5.10 30.56 -34.28
CA ARG A 7 5.66 30.73 -32.94
C ARG A 7 5.52 29.40 -32.20
N LEU A 8 6.60 28.62 -32.12
CA LEU A 8 6.67 27.39 -31.33
C LEU A 8 6.54 27.74 -29.84
N ALA A 9 5.34 27.58 -29.29
CA ALA A 9 5.09 27.72 -27.87
C ALA A 9 5.87 26.64 -27.11
N ARG A 10 6.95 27.02 -26.43
CA ARG A 10 7.58 26.18 -25.41
C ARG A 10 6.58 26.03 -24.28
N SER A 11 5.98 24.84 -24.18
CA SER A 11 5.28 24.37 -22.98
C SER A 11 6.27 24.34 -21.82
N THR A 12 6.44 25.45 -21.11
CA THR A 12 7.05 25.49 -19.79
C THR A 12 5.96 25.21 -18.76
N SER A 13 5.38 24.01 -18.77
CA SER A 13 4.59 23.57 -17.61
C SER A 13 5.59 23.32 -16.47
N ALA A 14 5.37 23.97 -15.33
CA ALA A 14 6.16 23.69 -14.14
C ALA A 14 6.14 22.16 -13.87
N PRO A 15 7.28 21.55 -13.50
CA PRO A 15 7.31 20.13 -13.21
C PRO A 15 6.26 19.78 -12.14
N PRO A 16 5.59 18.63 -12.25
CA PRO A 16 4.56 18.24 -11.31
C PRO A 16 5.14 18.22 -9.89
N PRO A 17 4.37 18.65 -8.87
CA PRO A 17 4.86 18.70 -7.51
C PRO A 17 5.30 17.31 -7.08
N LEU A 18 6.48 17.22 -6.45
CA LEU A 18 6.98 15.95 -5.94
C LEU A 18 5.96 15.34 -4.98
N PRO A 19 5.71 14.02 -5.06
CA PRO A 19 4.84 13.32 -4.11
C PRO A 19 5.24 13.66 -2.68
N LYS A 20 4.26 13.84 -1.79
CA LYS A 20 4.48 14.20 -0.37
C LYS A 20 5.55 13.33 0.32
N PHE A 21 5.73 12.10 -0.14
CA PHE A 21 6.73 11.15 0.35
C PHE A 21 8.19 11.59 0.16
N PHE A 22 8.52 12.30 -0.91
CA PHE A 22 9.89 12.78 -1.15
C PHE A 22 10.22 14.07 -0.39
N LYS A 23 9.26 14.58 0.39
CA LYS A 23 9.41 15.82 1.17
C LYS A 23 10.11 15.59 2.51
N ASP A 24 10.14 14.34 2.99
CA ASP A 24 10.78 13.95 4.24
C ASP A 24 12.27 13.63 4.01
N THR A 25 13.15 14.54 4.43
CA THR A 25 14.62 14.44 4.25
C THR A 25 15.28 13.33 5.08
N ASN A 26 14.55 12.67 5.98
CA ASN A 26 15.05 11.65 6.92
C ASN A 26 14.65 10.21 6.55
N ILE A 27 14.11 9.97 5.35
CA ILE A 27 13.72 8.63 4.90
C ILE A 27 14.91 7.97 4.18
N SER A 28 15.43 6.89 4.78
CA SER A 28 16.42 6.03 4.12
C SER A 28 15.79 5.20 3.01
N LEU A 29 16.60 4.74 2.06
CA LEU A 29 16.18 3.76 1.05
C LEU A 29 15.52 2.52 1.69
N ALA A 30 16.01 2.09 2.86
CA ALA A 30 15.44 0.97 3.59
C ALA A 30 13.98 1.24 4.01
N HIS A 31 13.65 2.44 4.49
CA HIS A 31 12.28 2.84 4.82
C HIS A 31 11.38 2.81 3.59
N PHE A 32 11.87 3.27 2.44
CA PHE A 32 11.14 3.21 1.18
C PHE A 32 10.81 1.77 0.78
N MET A 33 11.79 0.88 0.81
CA MET A 33 11.60 -0.53 0.46
C MET A 33 10.57 -1.22 1.38
N VAL A 34 10.70 -1.03 2.70
CA VAL A 34 9.79 -1.62 3.67
C VAL A 34 8.36 -1.08 3.50
N ARG A 35 8.20 0.22 3.22
CA ARG A 35 6.88 0.81 2.94
C ARG A 35 6.21 0.16 1.73
N GLY A 36 6.96 -0.15 0.69
CA GLY A 36 6.44 -0.91 -0.47
C GLY A 36 5.91 -2.28 -0.07
N GLN A 37 6.62 -2.99 0.81
CA GLN A 37 6.20 -4.30 1.32
C GLN A 37 4.94 -4.20 2.19
N VAL A 38 4.84 -3.19 3.06
CA VAL A 38 3.66 -2.92 3.89
C VAL A 38 2.43 -2.69 3.01
N ILE A 39 2.53 -1.85 1.98
CA ILE A 39 1.43 -1.57 1.06
C ILE A 39 1.02 -2.83 0.27
N SER A 40 1.98 -3.66 -0.11
CA SER A 40 1.68 -4.94 -0.77
C SER A 40 0.93 -5.89 0.15
N LEU A 41 1.38 -6.05 1.41
CA LEU A 41 0.70 -6.88 2.40
C LEU A 41 -0.75 -6.41 2.63
N TYR A 42 -0.97 -5.10 2.80
CA TYR A 42 -2.32 -4.56 2.95
C TYR A 42 -3.22 -4.90 1.77
N ARG A 43 -2.71 -4.75 0.53
CA ARG A 43 -3.47 -5.09 -0.69
C ARG A 43 -3.76 -6.57 -0.78
N ASP A 44 -2.85 -7.43 -0.34
CA ASP A 44 -3.05 -8.88 -0.33
C ASP A 44 -4.17 -9.29 0.62
N ILE A 45 -4.21 -8.71 1.83
CA ILE A 45 -5.33 -8.89 2.77
C ILE A 45 -6.65 -8.50 2.10
N LEU A 46 -6.73 -7.31 1.49
CA LEU A 46 -7.94 -6.86 0.82
C LEU A 46 -8.37 -7.80 -0.32
N ARG A 47 -7.42 -8.35 -1.08
CA ARG A 47 -7.71 -9.31 -2.16
C ARG A 47 -8.29 -10.62 -1.63
N CYS A 48 -7.78 -11.12 -0.51
CA CYS A 48 -8.30 -12.33 0.13
C CYS A 48 -9.77 -12.15 0.56
N THR A 49 -10.18 -10.93 0.93
CA THR A 49 -11.59 -10.65 1.26
C THR A 49 -12.58 -10.69 0.09
N LYS A 50 -12.12 -10.86 -1.16
CA LYS A 50 -13.04 -10.83 -2.33
C LYS A 50 -13.92 -12.08 -2.46
N GLY A 51 -13.52 -13.21 -1.88
CA GLY A 51 -14.29 -14.48 -1.92
C GLY A 51 -15.21 -14.71 -0.72
N LEU A 52 -15.13 -13.84 0.29
CA LEU A 52 -15.86 -13.96 1.55
C LEU A 52 -17.27 -13.36 1.46
N ASP A 53 -18.15 -13.77 2.37
CA ASP A 53 -19.42 -13.08 2.56
C ASP A 53 -19.21 -11.62 3.00
N LYS A 54 -20.24 -10.79 2.80
CA LYS A 54 -20.14 -9.34 3.02
C LYS A 54 -19.76 -8.98 4.46
N GLN A 55 -20.24 -9.74 5.45
CA GLN A 55 -20.02 -9.43 6.85
C GLN A 55 -18.58 -9.78 7.25
N SER A 56 -18.14 -11.01 6.98
CA SER A 56 -16.77 -11.45 7.25
C SER A 56 -15.74 -10.58 6.51
N ALA A 57 -16.01 -10.25 5.25
CA ALA A 57 -15.15 -9.37 4.48
C ALA A 57 -15.03 -7.96 5.09
N ARG A 58 -16.12 -7.42 5.66
CA ARG A 58 -16.10 -6.12 6.33
C ARG A 58 -15.26 -6.18 7.60
N GLU A 59 -15.48 -7.18 8.44
CA GLU A 59 -14.77 -7.35 9.71
C GLU A 59 -13.26 -7.46 9.50
N ILE A 60 -12.81 -8.27 8.53
CA ILE A 60 -11.39 -8.43 8.21
C ILE A 60 -10.79 -7.11 7.71
N ARG A 61 -11.51 -6.36 6.87
CA ARG A 61 -11.02 -5.06 6.36
C ARG A 61 -10.92 -4.01 7.45
N ASP A 62 -11.89 -3.97 8.35
CA ASP A 62 -11.92 -3.02 9.47
C ASP A 62 -10.79 -3.33 10.46
N PHE A 63 -10.60 -4.62 10.78
CA PHE A 63 -9.47 -5.07 11.60
C PHE A 63 -8.12 -4.72 10.96
N ALA A 64 -7.92 -5.08 9.68
CA ALA A 64 -6.69 -4.76 8.96
C ALA A 64 -6.44 -3.24 8.89
N ARG A 65 -7.48 -2.44 8.67
CA ARG A 65 -7.34 -0.97 8.65
C ARG A 65 -6.91 -0.45 10.03
N ALA A 66 -7.54 -0.92 11.11
CA ALA A 66 -7.22 -0.49 12.46
C ALA A 66 -5.76 -0.83 12.84
N ASP A 67 -5.31 -2.05 12.50
CA ASP A 67 -3.95 -2.49 12.83
C ASP A 67 -2.87 -1.70 12.07
N PHE A 68 -3.08 -1.43 10.78
CA PHE A 68 -2.15 -0.60 10.01
C PHE A 68 -2.15 0.87 10.45
N GLU A 69 -3.31 1.40 10.86
CA GLU A 69 -3.40 2.78 11.37
C GLU A 69 -2.70 2.92 12.72
N ARG A 70 -2.77 1.90 13.59
CA ARG A 70 -2.10 1.87 14.90
C ARG A 70 -0.59 2.12 14.79
N TYR A 71 0.05 1.61 13.74
CA TYR A 71 1.50 1.74 13.52
C TYR A 71 1.88 2.70 12.38
N ARG A 72 0.95 3.55 11.92
CA ARG A 72 1.14 4.47 10.78
C ARG A 72 2.38 5.35 10.90
N ASN A 73 2.69 5.78 12.12
CA ASN A 73 3.75 6.74 12.43
C ASN A 73 5.03 6.05 12.96
N GLU A 74 5.10 4.72 12.91
CA GLU A 74 6.28 3.99 13.32
C GLU A 74 7.46 4.30 12.38
N ARG A 75 8.63 4.55 12.95
CA ARG A 75 9.86 4.92 12.21
C ARG A 75 11.01 3.95 12.43
N ASP A 76 10.93 3.12 13.47
CA ASP A 76 11.92 2.08 13.74
C ASP A 76 11.81 0.95 12.70
N LEU A 77 12.87 0.75 11.92
CA LEU A 77 12.92 -0.26 10.87
C LEU A 77 12.79 -1.68 11.41
N ASP A 78 13.40 -1.99 12.56
CA ASP A 78 13.40 -3.34 13.10
C ASP A 78 12.01 -3.71 13.62
N LYS A 79 11.35 -2.76 14.27
CA LYS A 79 9.95 -2.90 14.67
C LYS A 79 9.02 -3.05 13.47
N ILE A 80 9.16 -2.24 12.42
CA ILE A 80 8.33 -2.37 11.21
C ILE A 80 8.55 -3.74 10.55
N ARG A 81 9.79 -4.22 10.47
CA ARG A 81 10.11 -5.55 9.91
C ARG A 81 9.51 -6.67 10.73
N SER A 82 9.57 -6.57 12.05
CA SER A 82 8.94 -7.53 12.98
C SER A 82 7.42 -7.57 12.77
N LEU A 83 6.77 -6.40 12.74
CA LEU A 83 5.33 -6.27 12.47
C LEU A 83 4.96 -6.84 11.10
N LEU A 84 5.76 -6.56 10.06
CA LEU A 84 5.55 -7.08 8.71
C LEU A 84 5.66 -8.61 8.67
N SER A 85 6.63 -9.19 9.39
CA SER A 85 6.79 -10.65 9.49
C SER A 85 5.56 -11.28 10.15
N SER A 86 5.13 -10.73 11.29
CA SER A 86 3.92 -11.19 11.99
C SER A 86 2.67 -11.04 11.11
N GLY A 87 2.50 -9.91 10.44
CA GLY A 87 1.37 -9.66 9.54
C GLY A 87 1.34 -10.63 8.36
N LYS A 88 2.50 -11.00 7.80
CA LYS A 88 2.58 -12.04 6.76
C LYS A 88 2.15 -13.40 7.29
N GLN A 89 2.58 -13.79 8.49
CA GLN A 89 2.14 -15.05 9.11
C GLN A 89 0.62 -15.08 9.31
N GLN A 90 0.05 -14.01 9.87
CA GLN A 90 -1.40 -13.86 10.03
C GLN A 90 -2.14 -13.95 8.68
N MET A 91 -1.60 -13.33 7.64
CA MET A 91 -2.15 -13.41 6.29
C MET A 91 -2.10 -14.83 5.70
N HIS A 92 -1.01 -15.58 5.92
CA HIS A 92 -0.91 -16.97 5.51
C HIS A 92 -1.96 -17.85 6.20
N SER A 93 -2.15 -17.67 7.52
CA SER A 93 -3.20 -18.36 8.27
C SER A 93 -4.59 -18.00 7.77
N LEU A 94 -4.87 -16.71 7.57
CA LEU A 94 -6.15 -16.24 7.02
C LEU A 94 -6.45 -16.89 5.67
N LYS A 95 -5.48 -16.89 4.76
CA LYS A 95 -5.64 -17.51 3.45
C LYS A 95 -5.96 -19.00 3.56
N ALA A 96 -5.23 -19.75 4.39
CA ALA A 96 -5.50 -21.16 4.60
C ALA A 96 -6.92 -21.42 5.14
N SER A 97 -7.39 -20.59 6.08
CA SER A 97 -8.76 -20.67 6.61
C SER A 97 -9.82 -20.39 5.54
N VAL A 98 -9.58 -19.38 4.69
CA VAL A 98 -10.48 -19.04 3.58
C VAL A 98 -10.52 -20.16 2.53
N ASP A 99 -9.36 -20.69 2.16
CA ASP A 99 -9.27 -21.81 1.19
C ASP A 99 -9.98 -23.06 1.71
N LEU A 100 -9.84 -23.38 3.01
CA LEU A 100 -10.55 -24.48 3.66
C LEU A 100 -12.07 -24.27 3.64
N ALA A 101 -12.53 -23.05 3.95
CA ALA A 101 -13.95 -22.70 3.92
C ALA A 101 -14.56 -22.71 2.51
N HIS A 102 -13.73 -22.55 1.48
CA HIS A 102 -14.14 -22.74 0.09
C HIS A 102 -14.20 -24.21 -0.31
N ALA A 103 -13.29 -25.05 0.20
CA ALA A 103 -13.24 -26.48 -0.11
C ALA A 103 -14.38 -27.30 0.56
N SER A 104 -14.97 -26.77 1.64
CA SER A 104 -16.06 -27.43 2.36
C SER A 104 -17.47 -27.14 1.80
N ARG A 105 -17.57 -26.38 0.70
CA ARG A 105 -18.84 -26.10 -0.01
C ARG A 105 -18.96 -26.97 -1.25
#